data_AF-A0AAV5SA01-F1
#
_entry.id   AF-A0AAV5SA01-F1
#
_cell.length_a   1.000
_cell.length_b   1.000
_cell.length_c   1.000
_cell.angle_alpha   90.00
_cell.angle_beta   90.00
_cell.angle_gamma   90.00
#
_symmetry.space_group_name_H-M   'P 1'
#
loop_
_entity.id
_entity.type
_entity.pdbx_description
1 polymer ?
#
loop_
_entity_poly.entity_id
_entity_poly.type
_entity_poly.pdbx_seq_one_letter_code
_entity_poly.pdbx_strand_id
1 'polypeptide(L)'
;MASLPIRRSMPGRPQEKGPDLLCRVQFSNKLPDIPFDGKFLPCPLVSLDRFIAYNPSSLEKDHKFEITCEADIGVDIDLIDPVTYAIGTDKIPLDEDDAQLLEDNLAGNKKGIINNKRSQQHSRVVPWMRKTEYISHEFNRFGVSADRQETKVGYGTKNKGDTELYRDRASQIEAIEKTFHDVKKKCKNHHSKKGVYAVEEFPILPDFDVWKYVFAQVSSTLIHRCQI
;
A
#
# COMPACT_ATOMS: atom_id res chain seq x y z
N MET A 1 50.23 69.17 -35.71
CA MET A 1 51.32 70.03 -36.21
C MET A 1 52.26 69.16 -37.04
N ALA A 2 52.20 69.26 -38.36
CA ALA A 2 53.22 68.71 -39.25
C ALA A 2 53.25 69.59 -40.52
N SER A 3 54.43 70.08 -40.85
CA SER A 3 54.70 71.14 -41.82
C SER A 3 55.24 70.57 -43.14
N LEU A 4 54.80 71.19 -44.25
CA LEU A 4 55.50 71.39 -45.55
C LEU A 4 55.55 70.18 -46.53
N PRO A 5 55.55 70.40 -47.87
CA PRO A 5 56.44 71.35 -48.58
C PRO A 5 55.79 72.37 -49.53
N ILE A 6 56.46 73.53 -49.58
CA ILE A 6 56.32 74.58 -50.59
C ILE A 6 56.87 74.05 -51.93
N ARG A 7 56.01 73.96 -52.96
CA ARG A 7 56.44 73.75 -54.35
C ARG A 7 56.53 75.09 -55.07
N ARG A 8 57.73 75.38 -55.59
CA ARG A 8 58.04 76.52 -56.47
C ARG A 8 57.26 76.38 -57.79
N SER A 9 56.62 77.47 -58.24
CA SER A 9 55.92 77.55 -59.52
C SER A 9 56.87 77.92 -60.66
N MET A 10 56.74 77.24 -61.79
CA MET A 10 57.30 77.68 -63.08
C MET A 10 56.30 78.64 -63.74
N PRO A 11 56.75 79.71 -64.44
CA PRO A 11 55.86 80.66 -65.07
C PRO A 11 55.44 80.12 -66.45
N GLY A 12 54.15 79.85 -66.63
CA GLY A 12 53.67 79.24 -67.87
C GLY A 12 52.18 79.41 -68.11
N ARG A 13 51.89 80.45 -68.90
CA ARG A 13 50.65 80.75 -69.65
C ARG A 13 49.48 81.35 -68.84
N PRO A 14 48.94 82.51 -69.24
CA PRO A 14 47.73 83.07 -68.64
C PRO A 14 46.55 82.18 -69.03
N GLN A 15 46.13 81.30 -68.12
CA GLN A 15 44.82 80.68 -68.21
C GLN A 15 43.78 81.71 -67.81
N GLU A 16 42.81 81.90 -68.71
CA GLU A 16 41.67 82.78 -68.52
C GLU A 16 41.01 82.51 -67.17
N LYS A 17 40.84 83.57 -66.38
CA LYS A 17 40.10 83.55 -65.12
C LYS A 17 38.61 83.43 -65.42
N GLY A 18 38.18 82.23 -65.80
CA GLY A 18 36.78 81.83 -65.68
C GLY A 18 36.40 81.80 -64.19
N PRO A 19 35.12 82.00 -63.83
CA PRO A 19 34.70 82.00 -62.43
C PRO A 19 34.99 80.61 -61.82
N ASP A 20 35.97 80.55 -60.92
CA ASP A 20 36.27 79.34 -60.17
C ASP A 20 35.08 79.03 -59.25
N LEU A 21 34.51 77.83 -59.39
CA LEU A 21 33.34 77.44 -58.62
C LEU A 21 33.76 77.24 -57.17
N LEU A 22 33.37 78.18 -56.30
CA LEU A 22 33.63 78.10 -54.87
C LEU A 22 32.77 77.02 -54.21
N CYS A 23 33.10 75.74 -54.45
CA CYS A 23 32.44 74.60 -53.86
C CYS A 23 33.24 74.13 -52.64
N ARG A 24 32.70 74.33 -51.44
CA ARG A 24 33.30 73.78 -50.22
C ARG A 24 33.06 72.28 -50.19
N VAL A 25 34.05 71.50 -50.60
CA VAL A 25 33.96 70.04 -50.60
C VAL A 25 33.71 69.56 -49.17
N GLN A 26 32.55 68.96 -48.94
CA GLN A 26 32.21 68.29 -47.68
C GLN A 26 32.01 66.81 -47.95
N PHE A 27 32.91 65.99 -47.42
CA PHE A 27 32.74 64.55 -47.41
C PHE A 27 31.83 64.19 -46.24
N SER A 28 30.65 63.63 -46.53
CA SER A 28 29.77 63.08 -45.50
C SER A 28 29.39 61.66 -45.87
N ASN A 29 29.50 60.76 -44.90
CA ASN A 29 28.99 59.40 -45.02
C ASN A 29 27.70 59.32 -44.21
N LYS A 30 26.56 59.57 -44.86
CA LYS A 30 25.25 59.43 -44.21
C LYS A 30 24.93 57.93 -44.16
N LEU A 31 24.73 57.43 -42.95
CA LEU A 31 24.29 56.05 -42.76
C LEU A 31 22.86 55.88 -43.32
N PRO A 32 22.54 54.71 -43.89
CA PRO A 32 21.18 54.43 -44.33
C PRO A 32 20.24 54.32 -43.13
N ASP A 33 18.96 54.61 -43.37
CA ASP A 33 17.90 54.46 -42.38
C ASP A 33 17.72 52.98 -41.99
N ILE A 34 17.26 52.77 -40.76
CA ILE A 34 17.09 51.42 -40.19
C ILE A 34 16.12 50.63 -41.08
N PRO A 35 16.54 49.47 -41.62
CA PRO A 35 15.85 48.84 -42.74
C PRO A 35 14.52 48.16 -42.37
N PHE A 36 14.25 47.91 -41.09
CA PHE A 36 13.04 47.22 -40.65
C PHE A 36 12.48 47.82 -39.38
N ASP A 37 11.16 47.99 -39.35
CA ASP A 37 10.43 48.37 -38.16
C ASP A 37 10.33 47.20 -37.17
N GLY A 38 10.08 47.51 -35.90
CA GLY A 38 9.92 46.53 -34.84
C GLY A 38 8.81 45.53 -35.16
N LYS A 39 9.10 44.22 -35.01
CA LYS A 39 8.10 43.17 -35.26
C LYS A 39 7.27 42.92 -34.01
N PHE A 40 5.95 43.00 -34.14
CA PHE A 40 5.03 42.61 -33.07
C PHE A 40 5.05 41.10 -32.88
N LEU A 41 5.06 40.67 -31.62
CA LEU A 41 4.88 39.27 -31.25
C LEU A 41 3.39 38.95 -31.14
N PRO A 42 2.94 37.78 -31.63
CA PRO A 42 1.58 37.34 -31.40
C PRO A 42 1.35 37.20 -29.89
N CYS A 43 0.29 37.84 -29.41
CA CYS A 43 -0.09 37.79 -28.00
C CYS A 43 -0.52 36.36 -27.63
N PRO A 44 0.11 35.72 -26.63
CA PRO A 44 -0.23 34.36 -26.22
C PRO A 44 -1.50 34.27 -25.36
N LEU A 45 -2.28 35.35 -25.25
CA LEU A 45 -3.53 35.35 -24.52
C LEU A 45 -4.57 34.54 -25.31
N VAL A 46 -4.72 33.28 -24.88
CA VAL A 46 -5.81 32.32 -25.06
C VAL A 46 -6.87 32.68 -26.13
N SER A 47 -7.04 31.78 -27.10
CA SER A 47 -8.11 31.83 -28.12
C SER A 47 -9.47 32.17 -27.51
N LEU A 48 -10.16 33.16 -28.10
CA LEU A 48 -11.49 33.61 -27.66
C LEU A 48 -12.50 32.46 -27.56
N ASP A 49 -12.30 31.39 -28.34
CA ASP A 49 -13.07 30.15 -28.29
C ASP A 49 -13.20 29.55 -26.88
N ARG A 50 -12.19 29.73 -26.01
CA ARG A 50 -12.27 29.28 -24.61
C ARG A 50 -13.39 29.99 -23.84
N PHE A 51 -13.67 31.24 -24.18
CA PHE A 51 -14.65 32.08 -23.49
C PHE A 51 -16.05 32.03 -24.13
N ILE A 52 -16.17 31.40 -25.30
CA ILE A 52 -17.45 31.22 -26.02
C ILE A 52 -18.14 29.92 -25.57
N ALA A 53 -17.37 28.89 -25.20
CA ALA A 53 -17.90 27.62 -24.72
C ALA A 53 -18.24 27.68 -23.22
N TYR A 54 -19.53 27.64 -22.89
CA TYR A 54 -19.98 27.49 -21.50
C TYR A 54 -19.54 26.13 -20.96
N ASN A 55 -18.70 26.16 -19.91
CA ASN A 55 -18.29 24.98 -19.17
C ASN A 55 -18.72 25.17 -17.72
N PRO A 56 -19.54 24.26 -17.16
CA PRO A 56 -20.03 24.44 -15.81
C PRO A 56 -18.88 24.41 -14.81
N SER A 57 -18.84 25.41 -13.94
CA SER A 57 -17.76 25.56 -12.96
C SER A 57 -17.85 24.48 -11.87
N SER A 58 -16.75 24.21 -11.19
CA SER A 58 -16.79 23.32 -10.01
C SER A 58 -17.75 23.86 -8.95
N LEU A 59 -17.84 25.18 -8.79
CA LEU A 59 -18.73 25.83 -7.85
C LEU A 59 -20.20 25.54 -8.14
N GLU A 60 -20.60 25.52 -9.42
CA GLU A 60 -21.96 25.16 -9.82
C GLU A 60 -22.28 23.69 -9.54
N LYS A 61 -21.30 22.80 -9.72
CA LYS A 61 -21.47 21.36 -9.43
C LYS A 61 -21.49 21.05 -7.94
N ASP A 62 -20.72 21.79 -7.16
CA ASP A 62 -20.59 21.62 -5.71
C ASP A 62 -21.73 22.32 -4.94
N HIS A 63 -22.55 23.12 -5.65
CA HIS A 63 -23.69 23.80 -5.06
C HIS A 63 -24.76 22.79 -4.62
N LYS A 64 -25.00 22.71 -3.31
CA LYS A 64 -26.09 21.92 -2.75
C LYS A 64 -27.36 22.74 -2.83
N PHE A 65 -28.25 22.36 -3.75
CA PHE A 65 -29.58 22.94 -3.83
C PHE A 65 -30.36 22.60 -2.56
N GLU A 66 -30.92 23.62 -1.93
CA GLU A 66 -31.86 23.44 -0.85
C GLU A 66 -33.14 22.83 -1.42
N ILE A 67 -33.61 21.74 -0.82
CA ILE A 67 -34.88 21.13 -1.21
C ILE A 67 -35.97 21.98 -0.56
N THR A 68 -36.63 22.82 -1.37
CA THR A 68 -37.79 23.58 -0.90
C THR A 68 -38.97 22.62 -0.77
N CYS A 69 -39.19 22.10 0.43
CA CYS A 69 -40.35 21.27 0.74
C CYS A 69 -41.54 22.11 1.17
N GLU A 70 -42.74 21.56 1.03
CA GLU A 70 -43.97 22.08 1.61
C GLU A 70 -43.92 22.06 3.15
N ALA A 71 -44.87 22.73 3.81
CA ALA A 71 -44.85 22.90 5.27
C ALA A 71 -44.94 21.57 6.04
N ASP A 72 -45.51 20.54 5.42
CA ASP A 72 -45.65 19.17 5.91
C ASP A 72 -44.53 18.24 5.42
N ILE A 73 -43.57 18.75 4.66
CA ILE A 73 -42.45 17.98 4.10
C ILE A 73 -42.96 16.83 3.19
N GLY A 74 -44.16 16.97 2.63
CA GLY A 74 -44.80 15.93 1.81
C GLY A 74 -45.34 14.75 2.62
N VAL A 75 -45.56 14.92 3.93
CA VAL A 75 -46.17 13.91 4.81
C VAL A 75 -47.57 14.36 5.22
N ASP A 76 -48.56 13.88 4.48
CA ASP A 76 -49.97 14.10 4.80
C ASP A 76 -50.42 13.21 5.97
N ILE A 77 -50.81 13.83 7.08
CA ILE A 77 -51.32 13.12 8.27
C ILE A 77 -52.83 13.01 8.18
N ASP A 78 -53.35 11.80 7.93
CA ASP A 78 -54.78 11.54 7.82
C ASP A 78 -55.43 11.29 9.20
N LEU A 79 -56.19 12.25 9.70
CA LEU A 79 -56.90 12.12 10.98
C LEU A 79 -58.33 11.57 10.82
N ILE A 80 -58.76 11.24 9.60
CA ILE A 80 -60.14 10.85 9.29
C ILE A 80 -60.30 9.34 9.37
N ASP A 81 -59.39 8.57 8.75
CA ASP A 81 -59.42 7.12 8.79
C ASP A 81 -58.50 6.55 9.89
N PRO A 82 -59.06 5.99 10.99
CA PRO A 82 -58.26 5.37 12.04
C PRO A 82 -57.59 4.05 11.61
N VAL A 83 -57.97 3.47 10.47
CA VAL A 83 -57.40 2.21 9.96
C VAL A 83 -56.03 2.43 9.33
N THR A 84 -55.77 3.59 8.71
CA THR A 84 -54.53 3.91 8.00
C THR A 84 -53.27 3.73 8.86
N TYR A 85 -53.35 4.05 10.15
CA TYR A 85 -52.24 3.94 11.10
C TYR A 85 -52.43 2.82 12.13
N ALA A 86 -53.42 1.95 11.94
CA ALA A 86 -53.69 0.86 12.88
C ALA A 86 -52.59 -0.19 12.82
N ILE A 87 -51.80 -0.31 13.89
CA ILE A 87 -50.80 -1.37 14.03
C ILE A 87 -51.54 -2.65 14.45
N GLY A 88 -51.40 -3.71 13.67
CA GLY A 88 -51.93 -5.04 14.03
C GLY A 88 -51.35 -5.56 15.35
N THR A 89 -52.05 -6.47 16.02
CA THR A 89 -51.56 -7.12 17.26
C THR A 89 -50.30 -7.95 17.04
N ASP A 90 -50.03 -8.35 15.80
CA ASP A 90 -48.85 -9.10 15.42
C ASP A 90 -47.70 -8.14 15.14
N LYS A 91 -46.59 -8.32 15.85
CA LYS A 91 -45.36 -7.54 15.60
C LYS A 91 -44.79 -7.96 14.25
N ILE A 92 -45.09 -7.18 13.22
CA ILE A 92 -44.47 -7.32 11.90
C ILE A 92 -42.97 -7.04 12.08
N PRO A 93 -42.07 -7.94 11.65
CA PRO A 93 -40.64 -7.66 11.64
C PRO A 93 -40.37 -6.40 10.81
N LEU A 94 -39.56 -5.48 11.34
CA LEU A 94 -39.15 -4.29 10.62
C LEU A 94 -38.29 -4.70 9.42
N ASP A 95 -38.45 -4.01 8.30
CA ASP A 95 -37.57 -4.18 7.13
C ASP A 95 -36.13 -3.82 7.51
N GLU A 96 -35.16 -4.46 6.87
CA GLU A 96 -33.73 -4.20 7.10
C GLU A 96 -33.38 -2.76 6.69
N ASP A 97 -33.98 -2.25 5.61
CA ASP A 97 -33.74 -0.88 5.13
C ASP A 97 -34.31 0.16 6.13
N ASP A 98 -35.51 -0.10 6.67
CA ASP A 98 -36.13 0.75 7.69
C ASP A 98 -35.34 0.72 9.00
N ALA A 99 -34.84 -0.46 9.39
CA ALA A 99 -34.02 -0.64 10.58
C ALA A 99 -32.72 0.18 10.50
N GLN A 100 -32.10 0.28 9.32
CA GLN A 100 -30.90 1.08 9.10
C GLN A 100 -31.17 2.58 9.30
N LEU A 101 -32.36 3.06 8.93
CA LEU A 101 -32.75 4.47 9.11
C LEU A 101 -32.99 4.82 10.59
N LEU A 102 -33.31 3.83 11.42
CA LEU A 102 -33.47 3.98 12.88
C LEU A 102 -32.14 3.95 13.65
N GLU A 103 -31.02 3.64 12.99
CA GLU A 103 -29.72 3.70 13.64
C GLU A 103 -29.41 5.14 14.07
N ASP A 104 -29.19 5.34 15.38
CA ASP A 104 -28.70 6.61 15.90
C ASP A 104 -27.47 7.03 15.08
N ASN A 105 -27.47 8.27 14.59
CA ASN A 105 -26.33 8.84 13.90
C ASN A 105 -25.19 9.12 14.90
N LEU A 106 -24.64 8.07 15.51
CA LEU A 106 -23.35 8.03 16.19
C LEU A 106 -22.23 8.49 15.24
N ALA A 107 -22.50 8.51 13.93
CA ALA A 107 -21.61 9.04 12.93
C ALA A 107 -21.58 10.59 12.92
N GLY A 108 -22.72 11.26 13.16
CA GLY A 108 -22.83 12.72 13.29
C GLY A 108 -22.14 13.24 14.55
N ASN A 109 -22.08 12.41 15.60
CA ASN A 109 -21.21 12.67 16.73
C ASN A 109 -19.77 12.39 16.27
N LYS A 110 -19.01 13.43 15.91
CA LYS A 110 -17.63 13.35 15.35
C LYS A 110 -16.70 12.36 16.09
N LYS A 111 -16.99 12.00 17.33
CA LYS A 111 -16.30 10.98 18.12
C LYS A 111 -16.47 9.53 17.59
N GLY A 112 -17.60 9.16 17.00
CA GLY A 112 -17.87 7.81 16.48
C GLY A 112 -17.15 7.51 15.15
N ILE A 113 -17.24 8.41 14.18
CA ILE A 113 -16.55 8.26 12.86
C ILE A 113 -15.02 8.27 13.02
N ILE A 114 -14.48 9.14 13.88
CA ILE A 114 -13.01 9.23 14.08
C ILE A 114 -12.48 7.92 14.68
N ASN A 115 -13.21 7.32 15.63
CA ASN A 115 -12.79 6.05 16.24
C ASN A 115 -12.88 4.86 15.27
N ASN A 116 -13.87 4.82 14.38
CA ASN A 116 -13.96 3.76 13.36
C ASN A 116 -12.81 3.85 12.33
N LYS A 117 -12.50 5.06 11.85
CA LYS A 117 -11.34 5.27 10.97
C LYS A 117 -10.01 4.94 11.65
N ARG A 118 -9.90 5.22 12.95
CA ARG A 118 -8.70 4.92 13.75
C ARG A 118 -8.54 3.42 14.00
N SER A 119 -9.62 2.70 14.35
CA SER A 119 -9.57 1.25 14.59
C SER A 119 -9.18 0.46 13.33
N GLN A 120 -9.66 0.89 12.15
CA GLN A 120 -9.27 0.29 10.87
C GLN A 120 -7.78 0.42 10.55
N GLN A 121 -7.11 1.45 11.09
CA GLN A 121 -5.66 1.62 10.90
C GLN A 121 -4.84 0.77 11.88
N HIS A 122 -5.38 0.42 13.05
CA HIS A 122 -4.69 -0.39 14.05
C HIS A 122 -4.58 -1.89 13.67
N SER A 123 -5.37 -2.38 12.72
CA SER A 123 -5.28 -3.75 12.19
C SER A 123 -4.35 -3.88 10.99
N ARG A 124 -3.78 -2.77 10.48
CA ARG A 124 -2.90 -2.80 9.30
C ARG A 124 -1.62 -3.54 9.65
N VAL A 125 -1.32 -4.58 8.89
CA VAL A 125 -0.08 -5.35 9.03
C VAL A 125 1.07 -4.51 8.49
N VAL A 126 1.99 -4.16 9.37
CA VAL A 126 3.20 -3.41 9.03
C VAL A 126 4.39 -4.39 9.02
N PRO A 127 5.03 -4.65 7.86
CA PRO A 127 6.02 -5.75 7.73
C PRO A 127 7.22 -5.66 8.69
N TRP A 128 7.57 -4.46 9.11
CA TRP A 128 8.69 -4.20 10.03
C TRP A 128 8.28 -4.15 11.51
N MET A 129 6.98 -4.21 11.81
CA MET A 129 6.45 -4.12 13.17
C MET A 129 5.97 -5.49 13.64
N ARG A 130 6.63 -6.05 14.65
CA ARG A 130 6.20 -7.32 15.28
C ARG A 130 5.18 -7.06 16.38
N LYS A 131 4.31 -8.04 16.64
CA LYS A 131 3.41 -8.02 17.80
C LYS A 131 4.24 -8.11 19.09
N THR A 132 3.82 -7.39 20.13
CA THR A 132 4.45 -7.47 21.45
C THR A 132 4.21 -8.85 22.05
N GLU A 133 5.27 -9.47 22.56
CA GLU A 133 5.20 -10.73 23.31
C GLU A 133 5.44 -10.41 24.79
N TYR A 134 4.55 -10.87 25.66
CA TYR A 134 4.71 -10.72 27.10
C TYR A 134 5.54 -11.87 27.63
N ILE A 135 6.39 -11.59 28.63
CA ILE A 135 7.24 -12.60 29.27
C ILE A 135 6.33 -13.58 30.02
N SER A 136 6.24 -14.82 29.51
CA SER A 136 5.55 -15.94 30.19
C SER A 136 6.54 -16.78 30.99
N HIS A 137 6.03 -17.60 31.91
CA HIS A 137 6.83 -18.41 32.82
C HIS A 137 7.53 -19.62 32.16
N GLU A 138 7.24 -19.90 30.90
CA GLU A 138 7.76 -21.04 30.14
C GLU A 138 8.55 -20.56 28.92
N PHE A 139 9.68 -19.92 29.23
CA PHE A 139 10.62 -19.43 28.22
C PHE A 139 11.51 -20.59 27.75
N ASN A 140 11.02 -21.37 26.78
CA ASN A 140 11.85 -22.36 26.08
C ASN A 140 11.80 -22.09 24.56
N ARG A 141 12.40 -20.97 24.15
CA ARG A 141 12.76 -20.74 22.75
C ARG A 141 14.23 -21.08 22.57
N PHE A 142 14.46 -22.05 21.70
CA PHE A 142 15.74 -22.44 21.09
C PHE A 142 16.73 -21.27 20.98
N GLY A 143 17.65 -21.26 21.93
CA GLY A 143 18.76 -20.34 22.10
C GLY A 143 19.44 -20.81 23.36
N VAL A 144 20.65 -21.33 23.22
CA VAL A 144 21.47 -21.99 24.25
C VAL A 144 21.07 -21.49 25.64
N SER A 145 20.32 -22.31 26.38
CA SER A 145 20.08 -22.06 27.79
C SER A 145 21.45 -22.04 28.43
N ALA A 146 21.97 -20.85 28.70
CA ALA A 146 23.00 -20.70 29.71
C ALA A 146 22.37 -21.30 30.97
N ASP A 147 22.87 -22.48 31.35
CA ASP A 147 22.46 -23.25 32.50
C ASP A 147 22.57 -22.34 33.72
N ARG A 148 21.45 -21.68 34.05
CA ARG A 148 21.34 -20.85 35.24
C ARG A 148 21.23 -21.86 36.38
N GLN A 149 22.38 -22.20 36.96
CA GLN A 149 22.54 -23.18 38.03
C GLN A 149 21.68 -22.89 39.28
N GLU A 150 21.04 -21.73 39.34
CA GLU A 150 20.29 -21.24 40.51
C GLU A 150 18.87 -21.80 40.64
N THR A 151 18.34 -22.55 39.66
CA THR A 151 16.97 -23.14 39.75
C THR A 151 16.97 -24.66 39.94
N LYS A 152 18.14 -25.29 40.09
CA LYS A 152 18.25 -26.76 40.19
C LYS A 152 18.36 -27.22 41.65
N VAL A 153 17.40 -26.85 42.47
CA VAL A 153 17.16 -27.49 43.77
C VAL A 153 15.70 -27.95 43.81
N GLY A 154 15.44 -29.17 43.32
CA GLY A 154 14.12 -29.80 43.48
C GLY A 154 13.60 -30.65 42.33
N TYR A 155 14.16 -30.54 41.12
CA TYR A 155 13.65 -31.29 39.94
C TYR A 155 14.40 -32.60 39.67
N GLY A 156 14.61 -33.40 40.72
CA GLY A 156 15.45 -34.60 40.68
C GLY A 156 14.73 -35.96 40.63
N THR A 157 13.39 -36.03 40.60
CA THR A 157 12.74 -37.30 41.02
C THR A 157 11.47 -37.72 40.26
N LYS A 158 11.25 -37.29 39.01
CA LYS A 158 10.02 -37.69 38.29
C LYS A 158 10.18 -38.60 37.08
N ASN A 159 11.40 -38.88 36.61
CA ASN A 159 11.59 -39.72 35.41
C ASN A 159 12.36 -41.02 35.71
N LYS A 160 12.04 -41.69 36.82
CA LYS A 160 12.52 -43.06 37.12
C LYS A 160 11.40 -44.11 36.99
N GLY A 161 10.33 -43.81 36.26
CA GLY A 161 9.15 -44.69 36.16
C GLY A 161 9.30 -45.87 35.19
N ASP A 162 10.05 -45.72 34.11
CA ASP A 162 10.07 -46.73 33.02
C ASP A 162 11.24 -47.71 33.07
N THR A 163 12.32 -47.39 33.79
CA THR A 163 13.52 -48.24 33.81
C THR A 163 13.38 -49.51 34.65
N GLU A 164 12.34 -49.61 35.50
CA GLU A 164 12.09 -50.78 36.35
C GLU A 164 11.00 -51.72 35.80
N LEU A 165 10.29 -51.36 34.73
CA LEU A 165 9.02 -52.00 34.34
C LEU A 165 9.18 -53.36 33.60
N TYR A 166 10.38 -53.71 33.12
CA TYR A 166 10.58 -54.84 32.19
C TYR A 166 11.64 -55.86 32.65
N ARG A 167 11.71 -56.17 33.95
CA ARG A 167 12.71 -57.11 34.49
C ARG A 167 12.35 -58.59 34.29
N ASP A 168 11.07 -58.93 34.35
CA ASP A 168 10.58 -60.30 34.23
C ASP A 168 10.11 -60.64 32.81
N ARG A 169 10.26 -61.91 32.41
CA ARG A 169 9.84 -62.40 31.09
C ARG A 169 8.34 -62.30 30.90
N ALA A 170 7.54 -62.59 31.94
CA ALA A 170 6.08 -62.47 31.83
C ALA A 170 5.66 -61.00 31.66
N SER A 171 6.27 -60.09 32.42
CA SER A 171 6.05 -58.63 32.30
C SER A 171 6.42 -58.11 30.90
N GLN A 172 7.52 -58.60 30.31
CA GLN A 172 7.91 -58.23 28.95
C GLN A 172 6.89 -58.69 27.90
N ILE A 173 6.38 -59.92 28.02
CA ILE A 173 5.37 -60.45 27.08
C ILE A 173 4.08 -59.63 27.18
N GLU A 174 3.61 -59.35 28.39
CA GLU A 174 2.41 -58.53 28.63
C GLU A 174 2.59 -57.10 28.07
N ALA A 175 3.76 -56.50 28.26
CA ALA A 175 4.06 -55.19 27.71
C ALA A 175 4.06 -55.18 26.18
N ILE A 176 4.63 -56.20 25.54
CA ILE A 176 4.62 -56.35 24.09
C ILE A 176 3.19 -56.47 23.59
N GLU A 177 2.39 -57.38 24.14
CA GLU A 177 0.99 -57.58 23.75
C GLU A 177 0.15 -56.30 23.95
N LYS A 178 0.40 -55.57 25.05
CA LYS A 178 -0.24 -54.28 25.32
C LYS A 178 0.04 -53.26 24.21
N THR A 179 1.27 -53.18 23.67
CA THR A 179 1.55 -52.25 22.56
C THR A 179 0.73 -52.57 21.32
N PHE A 180 0.57 -53.85 20.97
CA PHE A 180 -0.27 -54.26 19.84
C PHE A 180 -1.77 -53.98 20.08
N HIS A 181 -2.24 -54.03 21.32
CA HIS A 181 -3.60 -53.64 21.68
C HIS A 181 -3.81 -52.12 21.65
N ASP A 182 -2.84 -51.34 22.13
CA ASP A 182 -2.93 -49.88 22.20
C ASP A 182 -2.89 -49.23 20.81
N VAL A 183 -2.11 -49.77 19.87
CA VAL A 183 -2.08 -49.29 18.47
C VAL A 183 -3.43 -49.45 17.75
N LYS A 184 -4.26 -50.42 18.14
CA LYS A 184 -5.61 -50.58 17.57
C LYS A 184 -6.57 -49.45 17.97
N LYS A 185 -6.23 -48.67 19.01
CA LYS A 185 -7.02 -47.51 19.45
C LYS A 185 -6.63 -46.30 18.59
N LYS A 186 -7.59 -45.79 17.81
CA LYS A 186 -7.37 -44.61 16.93
C LYS A 186 -6.92 -43.40 17.75
N CYS A 187 -5.73 -42.88 17.50
CA CYS A 187 -5.17 -41.75 18.22
C CYS A 187 -5.36 -40.45 17.41
N LYS A 188 -6.44 -39.74 17.70
CA LYS A 188 -6.78 -38.50 16.97
C LYS A 188 -5.90 -37.31 17.33
N ASN A 189 -5.20 -37.32 18.47
CA ASN A 189 -4.53 -36.13 19.01
C ASN A 189 -3.01 -36.34 19.10
N HIS A 190 -2.25 -35.32 18.73
CA HIS A 190 -0.80 -35.29 18.93
C HIS A 190 -0.44 -35.20 20.43
N HIS A 191 0.57 -35.95 20.88
CA HIS A 191 0.95 -36.06 22.30
C HIS A 191 1.32 -34.71 22.97
N SER A 192 2.09 -33.85 22.30
CA SER A 192 2.49 -32.53 22.83
C SER A 192 1.68 -31.33 22.32
N LYS A 193 1.17 -31.35 21.08
CA LYS A 193 0.55 -30.18 20.44
C LYS A 193 -0.96 -30.32 20.41
N LYS A 194 -1.66 -29.48 21.17
CA LYS A 194 -3.13 -29.39 21.13
C LYS A 194 -3.56 -28.82 19.78
N GLY A 195 -4.59 -29.41 19.15
CA GLY A 195 -5.15 -28.96 17.87
C GLY A 195 -4.53 -29.58 16.62
N VAL A 196 -3.52 -30.45 16.76
CA VAL A 196 -3.00 -31.26 15.65
C VAL A 196 -3.67 -32.62 15.68
N TYR A 197 -4.30 -32.99 14.57
CA TYR A 197 -4.98 -34.26 14.41
C TYR A 197 -4.33 -35.14 13.33
N ALA A 198 -4.37 -36.46 13.55
CA ALA A 198 -3.94 -37.42 12.54
C ALA A 198 -4.94 -37.45 11.39
N VAL A 199 -4.46 -37.28 10.15
CA VAL A 199 -5.28 -37.31 8.93
C VAL A 199 -5.44 -38.74 8.44
N GLU A 200 -4.34 -39.47 8.31
CA GLU A 200 -4.30 -40.87 7.89
C GLU A 200 -3.31 -41.67 8.76
N GLU A 201 -3.64 -42.93 9.00
CA GLU A 201 -2.83 -43.87 9.78
C GLU A 201 -2.33 -44.99 8.83
N PHE A 202 -1.02 -45.15 8.69
CA PHE A 202 -0.41 -46.20 7.87
C PHE A 202 0.17 -47.30 8.77
N PRO A 203 -0.31 -48.56 8.68
CA PRO A 203 0.26 -49.66 9.44
C PRO A 203 1.65 -50.01 8.90
N ILE A 204 2.65 -50.05 9.79
CA ILE A 204 3.98 -50.52 9.44
C ILE A 204 3.96 -52.05 9.56
N LEU A 205 3.73 -52.70 8.42
CA LEU A 205 3.84 -54.15 8.28
C LEU A 205 5.19 -54.46 7.62
N PRO A 206 5.89 -55.51 8.06
CA PRO A 206 7.03 -56.01 7.32
C PRO A 206 6.59 -56.36 5.90
N ASP A 207 7.31 -55.82 4.92
CA ASP A 207 7.00 -56.03 3.50
C ASP A 207 7.48 -57.42 3.09
N PHE A 208 6.55 -58.28 2.66
CA PHE A 208 6.88 -59.64 2.22
C PHE A 208 7.08 -59.75 0.70
N ASP A 209 6.68 -58.72 -0.07
CA ASP A 209 6.63 -58.78 -1.53
C ASP A 209 7.71 -57.95 -2.20
N VAL A 210 8.01 -56.76 -1.65
CA VAL A 210 8.95 -55.81 -2.25
C VAL A 210 10.38 -56.01 -1.73
N TRP A 211 10.56 -56.72 -0.62
CA TRP A 211 11.88 -56.91 0.03
C TRP A 211 12.89 -57.69 -0.82
N LYS A 212 12.42 -58.37 -1.87
CA LYS A 212 13.26 -59.03 -2.88
C LYS A 212 13.92 -58.07 -3.88
N TYR A 213 13.43 -56.83 -4.00
CA TYR A 213 13.94 -55.87 -4.96
C TYR A 213 15.04 -55.02 -4.32
N VAL A 214 16.23 -55.06 -4.92
CA VAL A 214 17.35 -54.19 -4.56
C VAL A 214 16.99 -52.77 -5.01
N PHE A 215 16.93 -51.80 -4.09
CA PHE A 215 16.70 -50.41 -4.44
C PHE A 215 18.02 -49.68 -4.67
N ALA A 216 18.03 -48.77 -5.64
CA ALA A 216 19.13 -47.85 -5.87
C ALA A 216 18.75 -46.47 -5.34
N GLN A 217 19.55 -45.92 -4.43
CA GLN A 217 19.38 -44.55 -3.97
C GLN A 217 19.93 -43.60 -5.05
N VAL A 218 19.03 -42.85 -5.69
CA VAL A 218 19.42 -41.78 -6.63
C VAL A 218 19.37 -40.45 -5.88
N SER A 219 20.52 -39.94 -5.48
CA SER A 219 20.66 -38.58 -4.96
C SER A 219 20.94 -37.61 -6.11
N SER A 220 19.96 -36.76 -6.44
CA SER A 220 20.15 -35.64 -7.36
C SER A 220 20.53 -34.39 -6.56
N THR A 221 21.80 -34.01 -6.59
CA THR A 221 22.25 -32.70 -6.09
C THR A 221 21.84 -31.62 -7.08
N LEU A 222 20.80 -30.86 -6.73
CA LEU A 222 20.37 -29.69 -7.48
C LEU A 222 21.41 -28.57 -7.28
N ILE A 223 22.36 -28.45 -8.20
CA ILE A 223 23.30 -27.33 -8.24
C ILE A 223 22.52 -26.11 -8.75
N HIS A 224 21.99 -25.30 -7.82
CA HIS A 224 21.56 -23.94 -8.16
C HIS A 224 22.80 -23.13 -8.56
N ARG A 225 23.01 -22.96 -9.88
CA ARG A 225 23.91 -21.92 -10.40
C ARG A 225 23.32 -20.55 -10.04
N CYS A 226 23.92 -19.89 -9.06
CA CYS A 226 23.74 -18.46 -8.85
C CYS A 226 24.55 -17.74 -9.94
N GLN A 227 23.87 -17.07 -10.86
CA GLN A 227 24.51 -16.12 -11.78
C GLN A 227 24.82 -14.83 -11.01
N ILE A 228 26.06 -14.35 -11.19
CA ILE A 228 26.63 -13.11 -10.66
C ILE A 228 25.95 -11.90 -11.28
#